data_AF-A0A355BMC1-F1
#
_entry.id   AF-A0A355BMC1-F1
#
_cell.length_a   1.000
_cell.length_b   1.000
_cell.length_c   1.000
_cell.angle_alpha   90.00
_cell.angle_beta   90.00
_cell.angle_gamma   90.00
#
_symmetry.space_group_name_H-M   'P 1'
#
loop_
_entity.id
_entity.type
_entity.pdbx_description
1 polymer ?
#
loop_
_entity_poly.entity_id
_entity_poly.type
_entity_poly.pdbx_seq_one_letter_code
_entity_poly.pdbx_strand_id
1 'polypeptide(L)' 'RTPDIFICGHSHILRVKRDPSFNLLYINPGAAGNQGFHHMKTLLRFELINKQIRNMEVVELGKRGAIPAMPSVPET' A
#
# COMPACT_ATOMS: atom_id res chain seq x y z
N ARG A 1 -12.70 -15.50 -16.69
CA ARG A 1 -13.02 -14.06 -16.81
C ARG A 1 -11.88 -13.28 -16.17
N THR A 2 -11.32 -12.28 -16.84
CA THR A 2 -10.24 -11.44 -16.30
C THR A 2 -10.80 -10.45 -15.28
N PRO A 3 -10.17 -10.25 -14.11
CA PRO A 3 -10.60 -9.26 -13.14
C PRO A 3 -10.20 -7.85 -13.58
N ASP A 4 -10.96 -6.83 -13.17
CA ASP A 4 -10.61 -5.42 -13.43
C ASP A 4 -9.43 -4.94 -12.56
N ILE A 5 -9.24 -5.58 -11.39
CA ILE A 5 -8.20 -5.26 -10.41
C ILE A 5 -7.55 -6.57 -9.97
N PHE A 6 -6.22 -6.59 -9.94
CA PHE A 6 -5.44 -7.67 -9.36
C PHE A 6 -4.58 -7.14 -8.22
N ILE A 7 -4.87 -7.59 -6.99
CA ILE A 7 -4.11 -7.23 -5.78
C ILE A 7 -3.20 -8.40 -5.41
N CYS A 8 -1.91 -8.13 -5.28
CA CYS A 8 -0.90 -9.14 -4.93
C CYS A 8 0.08 -8.62 -3.86
N GLY A 9 0.96 -9.49 -3.38
CA GLY A 9 1.97 -9.16 -2.37
C GLY A 9 3.30 -9.87 -2.62
N HIS A 10 3.88 -10.41 -1.54
CA HIS A 10 5.15 -11.16 -1.49
C HIS A 10 6.43 -10.36 -1.73
N SER A 11 6.51 -9.50 -2.76
CA SER A 11 7.76 -8.81 -3.11
C SER A 11 8.18 -7.69 -2.14
N HIS A 12 7.25 -7.22 -1.30
CA HIS A 12 7.40 -6.02 -0.46
C HIS A 12 7.59 -4.69 -1.24
N ILE A 13 7.38 -4.69 -2.55
CA ILE A 13 7.54 -3.51 -3.41
C ILE A 13 6.17 -2.92 -3.70
N LEU A 14 5.92 -1.70 -3.22
CA LEU A 14 4.72 -0.95 -3.57
C LEU A 14 4.70 -0.68 -5.07
N ARG A 15 3.60 -1.02 -5.73
CA ARG A 15 3.42 -0.82 -7.17
C ARG A 15 1.95 -0.72 -7.52
N VAL A 16 1.57 0.38 -8.16
CA VAL A 16 0.25 0.55 -8.78
C VAL A 16 0.49 0.82 -10.26
N LYS A 17 0.00 -0.05 -11.14
CA LYS A 17 0.16 0.12 -12.59
C LYS A 17 -1.02 -0.48 -13.37
N ARG A 18 -1.35 0.11 -14.52
CA ARG A 18 -2.21 -0.55 -15.51
C ARG A 18 -1.37 -1.62 -16.21
N ASP A 19 -1.87 -2.85 -16.28
CA ASP A 19 -1.24 -3.92 -17.05
C ASP A 19 -1.91 -4.02 -18.43
N PRO A 20 -1.23 -3.66 -19.53
CA PRO A 20 -1.83 -3.67 -20.86
C PRO A 20 -2.10 -5.08 -21.38
N SER A 21 -1.35 -6.09 -20.92
CA SER A 21 -1.50 -7.48 -21.38
C SER A 21 -2.86 -8.07 -21.01
N PHE A 22 -3.42 -7.63 -19.88
CA PHE A 22 -4.69 -8.10 -19.34
C PHE A 22 -5.74 -6.99 -19.19
N ASN A 23 -5.39 -5.75 -19.56
CA ASN A 23 -6.20 -4.54 -19.37
C ASN A 23 -6.79 -4.40 -17.95
N LEU A 24 -5.98 -4.68 -16.92
CA LEU A 24 -6.39 -4.60 -15.52
C LEU A 24 -5.53 -3.61 -14.73
N LEU A 25 -5.97 -3.22 -13.53
CA LEU A 25 -5.14 -2.50 -12.58
C LEU A 25 -4.40 -3.49 -11.67
N TYR A 26 -3.07 -3.55 -11.81
CA TYR A 26 -2.19 -4.30 -10.93
C TYR A 26 -1.85 -3.46 -9.71
N ILE A 27 -2.05 -4.02 -8.52
CA ILE A 27 -1.79 -3.38 -7.24
C ILE A 27 -0.95 -4.31 -6.36
N ASN A 28 0.17 -3.80 -5.88
CA ASN A 28 0.92 -4.36 -4.77
C ASN A 28 1.05 -3.27 -3.69
N PRO A 29 0.50 -3.46 -2.48
CA PRO A 29 0.53 -2.44 -1.45
C PRO A 29 1.91 -2.29 -0.77
N GLY A 30 2.89 -3.09 -1.15
CA GLY A 30 4.18 -3.15 -0.47
C GLY A 30 4.10 -4.06 0.75
N ALA A 31 4.65 -3.61 1.87
CA ALA A 31 4.66 -4.37 3.11
C ALA A 31 4.51 -3.44 4.31
N ALA A 32 3.76 -3.89 5.32
CA ALA A 32 3.50 -3.15 6.55
C ALA A 32 4.13 -3.81 7.79
N GLY A 33 4.81 -4.96 7.62
CA GLY A 33 5.44 -5.68 8.72
C GLY A 33 6.74 -5.04 9.21
N ASN A 34 7.28 -5.52 10.33
CA ASN A 34 8.57 -5.04 10.85
C ASN A 34 9.78 -5.81 10.28
N GLN A 35 9.54 -6.85 9.47
CA GLN A 35 10.55 -7.76 8.93
C GLN A 35 10.55 -7.77 7.39
N GLY A 36 11.70 -8.06 6.80
CA GLY A 36 11.90 -8.12 5.34
C GLY A 36 12.73 -6.98 4.78
N PHE A 37 12.66 -6.74 3.47
CA PHE A 37 13.58 -5.84 2.75
C PHE A 37 13.03 -4.44 2.40
N HIS A 38 11.77 -4.12 2.72
CA HIS A 38 11.17 -2.81 2.41
C HIS A 38 11.68 -1.68 3.32
N HIS A 39 12.09 -0.54 2.77
CA HIS A 39 12.58 0.58 3.60
C HIS A 39 11.46 1.27 4.38
N MET A 40 10.30 1.44 3.75
CA MET A 40 9.13 2.11 4.30
C MET A 40 7.99 1.11 4.45
N LYS A 41 7.31 1.12 5.60
CA LYS A 41 6.06 0.38 5.78
C LYS A 41 4.95 1.11 5.06
N THR A 42 4.23 0.42 4.20
CA THR A 42 3.24 1.03 3.30
C THR A 42 1.93 0.27 3.31
N LEU A 43 0.84 1.03 3.10
CA LEU A 43 -0.49 0.51 2.78
C LEU A 43 -1.11 1.38 1.68
N LEU A 44 -2.10 0.83 0.99
CA LEU A 44 -2.88 1.56 0.00
C LEU A 44 -4.32 1.74 0.48
N ARG A 45 -4.86 2.92 0.26
CA ARG A 45 -6.27 3.25 0.50
C ARG A 45 -6.88 3.76 -0.79
N PHE A 46 -8.08 3.32 -1.12
CA PHE A 46 -8.82 3.82 -2.27
C PHE A 46 -10.31 3.60 -2.08
N GLU A 47 -11.12 4.29 -2.87
CA GLU A 47 -12.57 4.16 -2.90
C GLU A 47 -13.00 3.39 -4.15
N LEU A 48 -14.04 2.56 -4.01
CA LEU A 48 -14.71 1.91 -5.13
C LEU A 48 -16.16 2.42 -5.21
N ILE A 49 -16.41 3.30 -6.18
CA ILE A 49 -17.72 3.93 -6.39
C ILE A 49 -18.20 3.58 -7.80
N ASN A 50 -19.34 2.90 -7.92
CA ASN A 50 -19.93 2.52 -9.22
C ASN A 50 -18.92 1.83 -10.16
N LYS A 51 -18.12 0.88 -9.64
CA LYS A 51 -17.04 0.18 -10.36
C LYS A 51 -15.86 1.05 -10.81
N GLN A 52 -15.80 2.31 -10.39
CA GLN A 52 -14.65 3.18 -10.60
C GLN A 52 -13.81 3.26 -9.32
N ILE A 53 -12.50 3.13 -9.48
CA ILE A 53 -11.55 3.38 -8.40
C ILE A 53 -11.28 4.88 -8.34
N ARG A 54 -11.36 5.46 -7.14
CA ARG A 54 -11.09 6.86 -6.88
C ARG A 54 -10.18 7.03 -5.67
N ASN A 55 -9.56 8.20 -5.56
CA ASN A 55 -8.82 8.62 -4.36
C ASN A 55 -7.78 7.57 -3.92
N MET A 56 -6.97 7.09 -4.87
CA MET A 56 -5.88 6.17 -4.58
C MET A 56 -4.77 6.88 -3.81
N GLU A 57 -4.47 6.39 -2.63
CA GLU A 57 -3.51 6.95 -1.70
C GLU A 57 -2.50 5.90 -1.26
N VAL A 58 -1.24 6.31 -1.16
CA VAL A 58 -0.20 5.59 -0.43
C VAL A 58 -0.14 6.18 0.97
N VAL A 59 -0.26 5.34 1.98
CA VAL A 59 -0.05 5.74 3.37
C VAL A 59 1.25 5.12 3.85
N GLU A 60 2.17 5.97 4.28
CA GLU A 60 3.43 5.56 4.89
C GLU A 60 3.25 5.42 6.40
N LEU A 61 3.58 4.25 6.93
CA LEU A 61 3.51 3.92 8.36
C LEU A 61 4.86 4.09 9.08
N GLY A 62 5.83 4.72 8.42
CA GLY A 62 7.19 4.91 8.92
C GLY A 62 8.16 3.79 8.52
N LYS A 63 9.44 4.00 8.84
CA LYS A 63 10.54 3.09 8.45
C LYS A 63 10.34 1.70 9.06
N ARG A 64 10.70 0.67 8.29
CA ARG A 64 10.67 -0.73 8.77
C ARG A 64 11.55 -0.88 10.01
N GLY A 65 10.99 -1.50 11.06
CA GLY A 65 11.72 -1.76 12.32
C GLY A 65 11.89 -0.54 13.23
N ALA A 66 11.43 0.64 12.82
CA ALA A 66 11.35 1.77 13.74
C ALA A 66 10.22 1.55 14.74
N ILE A 67 10.54 1.62 16.03
CA ILE A 67 9.55 1.85 17.08
C ILE A 67 9.17 3.32 16.95
N PRO A 68 7.90 3.67 16.68
CA PRO A 68 7.49 5.07 16.69
C PRO A 68 7.87 5.68 18.03
N ALA A 69 8.56 6.82 18.03
CA ALA A 69 8.75 7.58 19.26
C ALA A 69 7.35 7.83 19.83
N MET A 70 7.10 7.41 21.08
CA MET A 70 5.88 7.77 21.77
C MET A 70 5.75 9.29 21.67
N PRO A 71 4.65 9.84 21.16
CA PRO A 71 4.47 11.28 21.20
C PRO A 71 4.60 11.66 22.68
N SER A 72 5.55 12.56 22.97
CA SER A 72 5.64 13.17 24.29
C SER A 72 4.28 13.77 24.58
N VAL A 73 3.53 13.16 25.49
CA VAL A 73 2.32 13.77 26.02
C VAL A 73 2.79 15.11 26.58
N PRO A 74 2.22 16.25 26.12
CA PRO A 74 2.55 17.52 26.74
C PRO A 74 2.18 17.39 28.21
N GLU A 75 3.18 17.47 29.10
CA GLU A 75 2.91 17.71 30.51
C GLU A 75 2.15 19.03 30.60
N THR A 76 1.00 18.98 31.27
CA THR A 76 0.10 20.11 31.52
C THR A 76 0.82 21.33 32.07
#